data_AF-A0A143Y4I1-F1
#
_entry.id   AF-A0A143Y4I1-F1
#
_cell.length_a   1.000
_cell.length_b   1.000
_cell.length_c   1.000
_cell.angle_alpha   90.00
_cell.angle_beta   90.00
_cell.angle_gamma   90.00
#
_symmetry.space_group_name_H-M   'P 1'
#
loop_
_entity.id
_entity.type
_entity.pdbx_description
1 polymer ?
#
loop_
_entity_poly.entity_id
_entity_poly.type
_entity_poly.pdbx_seq_one_letter_code
_entity_poly.pdbx_strand_id
1 'polypeptide(L)'
;MVVRKKITVSILILLSNMLLCIGCSNSNIATSNVSTDLPEINKTAIAAAIKQSAMEDGGYRFANAEFKSQFSVYATYYIRMAKEYAGWSQPPISQETKSEIEEKFLNSSDMDLTDVFCAVSLLGNSQNLSDETKGRISSYLDSLYDSDLKCYALFYNGKDNEYTFNIYANYLAYHIARSLNIEMKPIDDWLKRAVQEVFVSGNIITDNSSAYSMFLELAKEYNIEVPETSITAIIQMFEDTLDDVGKLENVIYVPVFLMDYLDFARFAGYDSSKNYEKIILVLCDENGIKEDAFFKYDSYGLYATIYALKLAHYDFETCIHFRNVFDEFDSFLLSEDSYLSPGYANSDLGNTYYVDALIHKLGIESSNTINKYCIENKAQILDGNVFYVGNIYRYLELLQRNNLLDIVDEEREEIIQKFSSGIDVFGDVSANNANLPKINSCIKGLRILGENPQISGEYYDNVIKNFSTSSNSSNIQQEAYDLAKLIEFICLVSPDKTNDLQEYCRQLEMMIIQLSSKEVSYKIMLQNMALSVFEQSNYTVTSEFKQVVIRTLSQSQDESGLFKGGDSNDDIVNFNNTYDAIVLYESII
;
A
#
# COMPACT_ATOMS: atom_id res chain seq x y z
N MET A 1 9.95 37.39 -2.01
CA MET A 1 10.93 37.02 -0.98
C MET A 1 10.35 35.86 -0.20
N VAL A 2 10.77 34.64 -0.53
CA VAL A 2 10.19 33.38 -0.04
C VAL A 2 10.68 33.16 1.40
N VAL A 3 9.79 33.31 2.38
CA VAL A 3 10.08 32.97 3.77
C VAL A 3 9.86 31.46 3.92
N ARG A 4 10.97 30.71 3.82
CA ARG A 4 11.03 29.30 4.24
C ARG A 4 10.65 29.23 5.73
N LYS A 5 9.45 28.72 6.04
CA LYS A 5 9.05 28.38 7.41
C LYS A 5 9.90 27.18 7.86
N LYS A 6 10.73 27.41 8.87
CA LYS A 6 11.32 26.35 9.69
C LYS A 6 10.18 25.69 10.47
N ILE A 7 9.68 24.58 9.96
CA ILE A 7 8.84 23.64 10.72
C ILE A 7 9.79 22.90 11.67
N THR A 8 9.49 22.93 12.96
CA THR A 8 10.26 22.28 14.01
C THR A 8 10.16 20.77 13.81
N VAL A 9 11.28 20.19 13.39
CA VAL A 9 11.53 18.81 12.92
C VAL A 9 11.29 17.72 13.99
N SER A 10 10.75 18.02 15.17
CA SER A 10 10.73 17.08 16.30
C SER A 10 9.43 16.27 16.48
N ILE A 11 8.32 16.63 15.83
CA ILE A 11 7.05 15.87 15.90
C ILE A 11 6.79 15.05 14.62
N LEU A 12 7.38 15.45 13.48
CA LEU A 12 7.36 14.65 12.24
C LEU A 12 8.19 13.36 12.35
N ILE A 13 9.13 13.27 13.30
CA ILE A 13 10.02 12.11 13.48
C ILE A 13 9.30 10.91 14.14
N LEU A 14 8.12 11.10 14.76
CA LEU A 14 7.34 9.98 15.31
C LEU A 14 6.46 9.27 14.27
N LEU A 15 6.09 9.93 13.17
CA LEU A 15 5.36 9.29 12.06
C LEU A 15 6.29 8.56 11.07
N SER A 16 7.60 8.87 11.05
CA SER A 16 8.54 8.30 10.07
C SER A 16 9.29 7.04 10.53
N ASN A 17 9.23 6.67 11.82
CA ASN A 17 10.01 5.55 12.37
C ASN A 17 9.22 4.24 12.53
N MET A 18 7.96 4.17 12.10
CA MET A 18 7.14 2.94 12.14
C MET A 18 7.21 2.11 10.82
N LEU A 19 8.19 2.37 9.96
CA LEU A 19 8.23 1.87 8.58
C LEU A 19 9.35 0.85 8.27
N LEU A 20 10.07 0.33 9.26
CA LEU A 20 11.19 -0.59 9.01
C LEU A 20 11.30 -1.68 10.07
N CYS A 21 10.65 -2.83 9.82
CA CYS A 21 11.14 -4.14 10.23
C CYS A 21 10.47 -5.25 9.39
N ILE A 22 11.30 -5.89 8.56
CA ILE A 22 10.97 -7.06 7.73
C ILE A 22 10.75 -8.27 8.65
N GLY A 23 9.67 -9.02 8.44
CA GLY A 23 9.42 -10.28 9.13
C GLY A 23 8.99 -11.37 8.15
N CYS A 24 9.91 -12.30 7.85
CA CYS A 24 9.65 -13.50 7.06
C CYS A 24 8.67 -14.41 7.80
N SER A 25 7.53 -14.76 7.18
CA SER A 25 6.62 -15.80 7.68
C SER A 25 6.90 -17.13 6.99
N ASN A 26 7.38 -18.11 7.75
CA ASN A 26 7.40 -19.52 7.36
C ASN A 26 6.02 -20.12 7.60
N SER A 27 5.38 -20.66 6.56
CA SER A 27 4.21 -21.54 6.73
C SER A 27 4.37 -22.82 5.90
N ASN A 28 4.27 -23.95 6.58
CA ASN A 28 4.37 -25.31 6.03
C ASN A 28 3.25 -25.58 5.01
N ILE A 29 3.60 -26.05 3.82
CA ILE A 29 2.64 -26.47 2.80
C ILE A 29 2.22 -27.93 3.03
N ALA A 30 0.90 -28.13 3.13
CA ALA A 30 0.27 -29.41 2.86
C ALA A 30 0.32 -29.70 1.35
N THR A 31 0.88 -30.84 0.96
CA THR A 31 0.97 -31.32 -0.42
C THR A 31 -0.43 -31.53 -1.01
N SER A 32 -0.90 -30.60 -1.85
CA SER A 32 -2.11 -30.75 -2.66
C SER A 32 -1.80 -31.36 -4.02
N ASN A 33 -2.74 -32.14 -4.56
CA ASN A 33 -2.62 -32.81 -5.86
C ASN A 33 -2.55 -31.78 -6.99
N VAL A 34 -1.44 -31.76 -7.73
CA VAL A 34 -1.20 -30.82 -8.83
C VAL A 34 -2.13 -31.14 -10.02
N SER A 35 -2.97 -30.16 -10.39
CA SER A 35 -3.80 -30.22 -11.59
C SER A 35 -2.94 -30.08 -12.86
N THR A 36 -3.26 -30.84 -13.90
CA THR A 36 -2.63 -30.75 -15.24
C THR A 36 -3.43 -29.88 -16.21
N ASP A 37 -4.54 -29.31 -15.74
CA ASP A 37 -5.43 -28.51 -16.57
C ASP A 37 -5.03 -27.04 -16.51
N LEU A 38 -5.14 -26.37 -17.67
CA LEU A 38 -4.88 -24.94 -17.82
C LEU A 38 -5.84 -24.15 -16.91
N PRO A 39 -5.35 -23.24 -16.04
CA PRO A 39 -6.21 -22.54 -15.09
C PRO A 39 -7.20 -21.60 -15.80
N GLU A 40 -8.43 -21.51 -15.31
CA GLU A 40 -9.37 -20.53 -15.86
C GLU A 40 -8.93 -19.10 -15.50
N ILE A 41 -8.80 -18.22 -16.50
CA ILE A 41 -8.46 -16.82 -16.27
C ILE A 41 -9.68 -16.07 -15.71
N ASN A 42 -9.61 -15.71 -14.43
CA ASN A 42 -10.65 -14.95 -13.76
C ASN A 42 -10.56 -13.45 -14.10
N LYS A 43 -11.02 -13.09 -15.31
CA LYS A 43 -11.02 -11.69 -15.79
C LYS A 43 -11.73 -10.73 -14.85
N THR A 44 -12.81 -11.18 -14.21
CA THR A 44 -13.59 -10.38 -13.25
C THR A 44 -12.76 -10.00 -12.03
N ALA A 45 -12.06 -10.97 -11.44
CA ALA A 45 -11.22 -10.71 -10.27
C ALA A 45 -10.00 -9.84 -10.62
N ILE A 46 -9.37 -10.08 -11.79
CA ILE A 46 -8.28 -9.22 -12.29
C ILE A 46 -8.77 -7.77 -12.48
N ALA A 47 -9.95 -7.57 -13.08
CA ALA A 47 -10.53 -6.24 -13.25
C ALA A 47 -10.83 -5.55 -11.91
N ALA A 48 -11.29 -6.31 -10.91
CA ALA A 48 -11.51 -5.79 -9.56
C ALA A 48 -10.18 -5.35 -8.90
N ALA A 49 -9.12 -6.16 -9.01
CA ALA A 49 -7.80 -5.82 -8.49
C ALA A 49 -7.19 -4.58 -9.18
N ILE A 50 -7.37 -4.44 -10.49
CA ILE A 50 -6.97 -3.24 -11.26
C ILE A 50 -7.73 -2.01 -10.79
N LYS A 51 -9.05 -2.14 -10.56
CA LYS A 51 -9.86 -1.03 -10.04
C LYS A 51 -9.39 -0.59 -8.66
N GLN A 52 -9.04 -1.54 -7.80
CA GLN A 52 -8.52 -1.28 -6.45
C GLN A 52 -7.13 -0.62 -6.44
N SER A 53 -6.30 -0.84 -7.46
CA SER A 53 -4.97 -0.24 -7.55
C SER A 53 -4.96 1.14 -8.23
N ALA A 54 -6.09 1.62 -8.75
CA ALA A 54 -6.18 2.89 -9.45
C ALA A 54 -5.96 4.08 -8.51
N MET A 55 -5.13 5.04 -8.94
CA MET A 55 -4.80 6.26 -8.20
C MET A 55 -5.32 7.50 -8.94
N GLU A 56 -5.59 8.56 -8.18
CA GLU A 56 -6.14 9.84 -8.71
C GLU A 56 -5.26 10.54 -9.74
N ASP A 57 -3.96 10.31 -9.72
CA ASP A 57 -3.04 10.85 -10.72
C ASP A 57 -3.16 10.14 -12.07
N GLY A 58 -4.05 9.14 -12.20
CA GLY A 58 -4.25 8.36 -13.41
C GLY A 58 -3.39 7.09 -13.46
N GLY A 59 -2.47 6.91 -12.50
CA GLY A 59 -1.57 5.78 -12.43
C GLY A 59 -2.14 4.63 -11.61
N TYR A 60 -1.33 3.60 -11.41
CA TYR A 60 -1.66 2.45 -10.59
C TYR A 60 -0.54 2.16 -9.58
N ARG A 61 -0.95 1.81 -8.37
CA ARG A 61 -0.06 1.25 -7.35
C ARG A 61 -0.01 -0.27 -7.47
N PHE A 62 0.70 -0.91 -6.55
CA PHE A 62 0.82 -2.36 -6.49
C PHE A 62 -0.53 -3.08 -6.29
N ALA A 63 -0.54 -4.39 -6.57
CA ALA A 63 -1.70 -5.24 -6.29
C ALA A 63 -1.88 -5.42 -4.77
N ASN A 64 -3.09 -5.21 -4.26
CA ASN A 64 -3.39 -5.38 -2.82
C ASN A 64 -3.05 -6.78 -2.31
N ALA A 65 -3.26 -7.82 -3.14
CA ALA A 65 -3.00 -9.21 -2.80
C ALA A 65 -1.55 -9.51 -2.39
N GLU A 66 -0.59 -8.70 -2.86
CA GLU A 66 0.83 -8.80 -2.49
C GLU A 66 1.07 -8.54 -1.00
N PHE A 67 0.26 -7.67 -0.43
CA PHE A 67 0.48 -7.14 0.91
C PHE A 67 -0.48 -7.74 1.93
N LYS A 68 -1.04 -8.93 1.69
CA LYS A 68 -1.89 -9.62 2.68
C LYS A 68 -1.23 -9.65 4.06
N SER A 69 0.09 -9.86 4.14
CA SER A 69 0.87 -9.82 5.38
C SER A 69 1.02 -8.42 6.04
N GLN A 70 0.68 -7.34 5.34
CA GLN A 70 0.65 -5.95 5.83
C GLN A 70 -0.77 -5.49 6.21
N PHE A 71 -1.69 -6.43 6.45
CA PHE A 71 -2.97 -6.14 7.10
C PHE A 71 -2.81 -5.10 8.21
N SER A 72 -3.57 -4.01 8.12
CA SER A 72 -3.54 -2.93 9.10
C SER A 72 -4.75 -3.02 10.00
N VAL A 73 -4.52 -3.42 11.26
CA VAL A 73 -5.55 -3.42 12.31
C VAL A 73 -6.10 -2.01 12.50
N TYR A 74 -5.21 -1.01 12.53
CA TYR A 74 -5.56 0.41 12.64
C TYR A 74 -6.52 0.88 11.54
N ALA A 75 -6.14 0.71 10.26
CA ALA A 75 -6.97 1.16 9.15
C ALA A 75 -8.30 0.39 9.11
N THR A 76 -8.23 -0.93 9.32
CA THR A 76 -9.41 -1.79 9.36
C THR A 76 -10.41 -1.34 10.41
N TYR A 77 -9.95 -1.04 11.63
CA TYR A 77 -10.83 -0.54 12.70
C TYR A 77 -11.49 0.79 12.32
N TYR A 78 -10.70 1.81 11.98
CA TYR A 78 -11.24 3.15 11.80
C TYR A 78 -12.14 3.28 10.56
N ILE A 79 -11.79 2.63 9.44
CA ILE A 79 -12.62 2.66 8.23
C ILE A 79 -13.96 1.95 8.48
N ARG A 80 -13.94 0.79 9.16
CA ARG A 80 -15.17 0.06 9.49
C ARG A 80 -16.07 0.84 10.44
N MET A 81 -15.49 1.43 11.49
CA MET A 81 -16.26 2.28 12.41
C MET A 81 -16.85 3.51 11.72
N ALA A 82 -16.10 4.15 10.81
CA ALA A 82 -16.61 5.22 9.98
C ALA A 82 -17.81 4.76 9.15
N LYS A 83 -17.72 3.60 8.48
CA LYS A 83 -18.84 3.02 7.72
C LYS A 83 -20.06 2.72 8.60
N GLU A 84 -19.87 2.11 9.77
CA GLU A 84 -20.97 1.84 10.70
C GLU A 84 -21.66 3.14 11.18
N TYR A 85 -20.88 4.18 11.46
CA TYR A 85 -21.40 5.49 11.87
C TYR A 85 -22.13 6.22 10.74
N ALA A 86 -21.71 5.99 9.50
CA ALA A 86 -22.40 6.41 8.29
C ALA A 86 -23.68 5.60 7.98
N GLY A 87 -24.04 4.60 8.80
CA GLY A 87 -25.23 3.77 8.60
C GLY A 87 -25.03 2.58 7.66
N TRP A 88 -23.79 2.22 7.33
CA TRP A 88 -23.51 1.06 6.48
C TRP A 88 -23.44 -0.20 7.33
N SER A 89 -24.12 -1.26 6.88
CA SER A 89 -23.96 -2.58 7.50
C SER A 89 -22.57 -3.13 7.17
N GLN A 90 -21.80 -3.47 8.21
CA GLN A 90 -20.53 -4.18 8.04
C GLN A 90 -20.73 -5.66 8.35
N PRO A 91 -20.17 -6.58 7.54
CA PRO A 91 -20.17 -8.01 7.87
C PRO A 91 -19.37 -8.23 9.15
N PRO A 92 -19.71 -9.25 9.98
CA PRO A 92 -18.86 -9.65 11.10
C PRO A 92 -17.42 -9.94 10.63
N ILE A 93 -16.44 -9.72 11.50
CA ILE A 93 -15.05 -10.11 11.21
C ILE A 93 -14.98 -11.61 10.92
N SER A 94 -14.38 -11.94 9.78
CA SER A 94 -14.19 -13.27 9.26
C SER A 94 -13.23 -14.07 10.14
N GLN A 95 -13.29 -15.40 10.03
CA GLN A 95 -12.40 -16.27 10.80
C GLN A 95 -10.93 -16.11 10.36
N GLU A 96 -10.69 -15.77 9.10
CA GLU A 96 -9.34 -15.52 8.55
C GLU A 96 -8.72 -14.27 9.17
N THR A 97 -9.41 -13.12 9.06
CA THR A 97 -8.98 -11.84 9.67
C THR A 97 -8.80 -11.98 11.18
N LYS A 98 -9.70 -12.72 11.84
CA LYS A 98 -9.58 -13.03 13.27
C LYS A 98 -8.29 -13.79 13.58
N SER A 99 -8.01 -14.86 12.83
CA SER A 99 -6.81 -15.67 13.03
C SER A 99 -5.54 -14.87 12.77
N GLU A 100 -5.53 -13.96 11.80
CA GLU A 100 -4.41 -13.07 11.53
C GLU A 100 -4.16 -12.07 12.68
N ILE A 101 -5.22 -11.47 13.24
CA ILE A 101 -5.10 -10.60 14.43
C ILE A 101 -4.58 -11.41 15.64
N GLU A 102 -5.10 -12.61 15.88
CA GLU A 102 -4.64 -13.47 16.98
C GLU A 102 -3.17 -13.87 16.84
N GLU A 103 -2.73 -14.20 15.62
CA GLU A 103 -1.34 -14.54 15.33
C GLU A 103 -0.39 -13.37 15.66
N LYS A 104 -0.79 -12.12 15.37
CA LYS A 104 0.00 -10.93 15.72
C LYS A 104 0.25 -10.82 17.23
N PHE A 105 -0.72 -11.17 18.07
CA PHE A 105 -0.53 -11.21 19.52
C PHE A 105 0.41 -12.34 19.97
N LEU A 106 0.40 -13.49 19.31
CA LEU A 106 1.18 -14.67 19.68
C LEU A 106 2.64 -14.57 19.25
N ASN A 107 2.91 -13.96 18.10
CA ASN A 107 4.23 -13.93 17.46
C ASN A 107 5.11 -12.74 17.88
N SER A 108 4.70 -11.95 18.88
CA SER A 108 5.46 -10.77 19.36
C SER A 108 5.66 -9.72 18.26
N SER A 109 4.67 -9.53 17.38
CA SER A 109 4.69 -8.43 16.41
C SER A 109 4.67 -7.08 17.12
N ASP A 110 5.34 -6.07 16.55
CA ASP A 110 5.44 -4.69 17.07
C ASP A 110 4.08 -3.96 17.02
N MET A 111 3.04 -4.48 17.70
CA MET A 111 1.77 -3.75 17.89
C MET A 111 1.95 -2.70 18.98
N ASP A 112 1.67 -1.45 18.65
CA ASP A 112 1.57 -0.39 19.64
C ASP A 112 0.24 -0.44 20.41
N LEU A 113 0.08 0.41 21.43
CA LEU A 113 -1.13 0.41 22.26
C LEU A 113 -2.40 0.73 21.45
N THR A 114 -2.27 1.52 20.38
CA THR A 114 -3.37 1.86 19.46
C THR A 114 -3.77 0.63 18.66
N ASP A 115 -2.80 -0.09 18.10
CA ASP A 115 -3.04 -1.33 17.37
C ASP A 115 -3.72 -2.38 18.26
N VAL A 116 -3.27 -2.50 19.52
CA VAL A 116 -3.92 -3.40 20.50
C VAL A 116 -5.37 -2.98 20.76
N PHE A 117 -5.64 -1.68 20.93
CA PHE A 117 -7.01 -1.16 21.10
C PHE A 117 -7.88 -1.46 19.87
N CYS A 118 -7.38 -1.19 18.66
CA CYS A 118 -8.09 -1.45 17.42
C CYS A 118 -8.35 -2.96 17.23
N ALA A 119 -7.38 -3.82 17.52
CA ALA A 119 -7.51 -5.28 17.42
C ALA A 119 -8.59 -5.81 18.37
N VAL A 120 -8.54 -5.41 19.64
CA VAL A 120 -9.52 -5.82 20.65
C VAL A 120 -10.92 -5.33 20.28
N SER A 121 -11.02 -4.11 19.77
CA SER A 121 -12.30 -3.53 19.34
C SER A 121 -12.89 -4.27 18.13
N LEU A 122 -12.05 -4.68 17.17
CA LEU A 122 -12.48 -5.47 16.00
C LEU A 122 -12.95 -6.88 16.38
N LEU A 123 -12.25 -7.56 17.29
CA LEU A 123 -12.57 -8.93 17.69
C LEU A 123 -13.82 -9.06 18.59
N GLY A 124 -14.32 -7.93 19.09
CA GLY A 124 -15.51 -7.87 19.95
C GLY A 124 -15.32 -8.54 21.31
N ASN A 125 -16.42 -8.73 22.04
CA ASN A 125 -16.43 -9.17 23.44
C ASN A 125 -15.55 -10.40 23.73
N SER A 126 -15.04 -10.45 24.97
CA SER A 126 -14.09 -11.42 25.54
C SER A 126 -14.29 -12.92 25.27
N GLN A 127 -15.45 -13.37 24.77
CA GLN A 127 -15.69 -14.79 24.43
C GLN A 127 -14.93 -15.25 23.18
N ASN A 128 -14.45 -14.32 22.36
CA ASN A 128 -13.81 -14.64 21.09
C ASN A 128 -12.30 -14.86 21.16
N LEU A 129 -11.63 -14.46 22.25
CA LEU A 129 -10.17 -14.53 22.38
C LEU A 129 -9.71 -15.65 23.32
N SER A 130 -8.63 -16.34 22.92
CA SER A 130 -8.00 -17.37 23.74
C SER A 130 -7.42 -16.82 25.05
N ASP A 131 -7.41 -17.63 26.11
CA ASP A 131 -6.85 -17.23 27.41
C ASP A 131 -5.36 -16.88 27.31
N GLU A 132 -4.62 -17.54 26.41
CA GLU A 132 -3.22 -17.19 26.12
C GLU A 132 -3.11 -15.76 25.56
N THR A 133 -3.95 -15.41 24.58
CA THR A 133 -3.94 -14.07 23.97
C THR A 133 -4.28 -13.00 25.00
N LYS A 134 -5.30 -13.23 25.84
CA LYS A 134 -5.64 -12.33 26.96
C LYS A 134 -4.49 -12.17 27.94
N GLY A 135 -3.80 -13.26 28.27
CA GLY A 135 -2.63 -13.24 29.15
C GLY A 135 -1.49 -12.40 28.59
N ARG A 136 -1.27 -12.45 27.27
CA ARG A 136 -0.27 -11.61 26.57
C ARG A 136 -0.66 -10.14 26.55
N ILE A 137 -1.91 -9.82 26.23
CA ILE A 137 -2.41 -8.44 26.26
C ILE A 137 -2.30 -7.85 27.67
N SER A 138 -2.70 -8.62 28.69
CA SER A 138 -2.57 -8.21 30.09
C SER A 138 -1.11 -7.93 30.46
N SER A 139 -0.19 -8.82 30.08
CA SER A 139 1.26 -8.64 30.32
C SER A 139 1.82 -7.41 29.60
N TYR A 140 1.34 -7.12 28.38
CA TYR A 140 1.71 -5.93 27.63
C TYR A 140 1.24 -4.65 28.33
N LEU A 141 -0.04 -4.57 28.73
CA LEU A 141 -0.55 -3.43 29.49
C LEU A 141 0.25 -3.25 30.80
N ASP A 142 0.55 -4.34 31.49
CA ASP A 142 1.34 -4.31 32.73
C ASP A 142 2.75 -3.76 32.53
N SER A 143 3.34 -3.94 31.34
CA SER A 143 4.64 -3.39 30.98
C SER A 143 4.62 -1.86 30.78
N LEU A 144 3.46 -1.30 30.44
CA LEU A 144 3.24 0.15 30.31
C LEU A 144 2.92 0.82 31.65
N TYR A 145 2.68 0.05 32.71
CA TYR A 145 2.30 0.61 34.00
C TYR A 145 3.54 1.08 34.79
N ASP A 146 3.60 2.38 35.06
CA ASP A 146 4.63 2.98 35.90
C ASP A 146 4.20 2.95 37.38
N SER A 147 5.00 2.27 38.21
CA SER A 147 4.71 2.11 39.64
C SER A 147 4.87 3.38 40.46
N ASP A 148 5.70 4.31 40.01
CA ASP A 148 6.00 5.57 40.71
C ASP A 148 4.90 6.60 40.43
N LEU A 149 4.50 6.73 39.15
CA LEU A 149 3.40 7.60 38.73
C LEU A 149 2.03 7.03 39.11
N LYS A 150 1.94 5.69 39.23
CA LYS A 150 0.70 4.91 39.39
C LYS A 150 -0.28 5.10 38.22
N CYS A 151 0.24 5.03 37.00
CA CYS A 151 -0.55 5.13 35.77
C CYS A 151 0.13 4.37 34.63
N TYR A 152 -0.62 4.12 33.55
CA TYR A 152 -0.04 3.67 32.30
C TYR A 152 0.65 4.84 31.59
N ALA A 153 1.87 4.65 31.07
CA ALA A 153 2.67 5.71 30.47
C ALA A 153 3.41 5.20 29.22
N LEU A 154 3.37 5.99 28.13
CA LEU A 154 4.07 5.67 26.87
C LEU A 154 5.49 6.24 26.82
N PHE A 155 5.74 7.38 27.45
CA PHE A 155 7.02 8.10 27.40
C PHE A 155 7.37 8.69 28.76
N TYR A 156 7.97 7.90 29.67
CA TYR A 156 8.48 8.43 30.93
C TYR A 156 10.01 8.57 30.89
N ASN A 157 10.51 9.81 30.85
CA ASN A 157 11.94 10.11 30.89
C ASN A 157 12.43 10.58 32.28
N GLY A 158 11.58 10.48 33.30
CA GLY A 158 11.90 10.82 34.69
C GLY A 158 12.06 12.31 35.00
N LYS A 159 11.71 13.22 34.09
CA LYS A 159 11.91 14.67 34.29
C LYS A 159 10.65 15.51 34.42
N ASP A 160 9.55 15.15 33.77
CA ASP A 160 8.24 15.81 33.95
C ASP A 160 7.10 14.80 33.72
N ASN A 161 6.03 14.90 34.50
CA ASN A 161 4.82 14.12 34.29
C ASN A 161 3.95 14.84 33.24
N GLU A 162 4.11 14.49 31.98
CA GLU A 162 3.25 15.05 30.92
C GLU A 162 1.88 14.36 30.94
N TYR A 163 1.02 14.80 31.87
CA TYR A 163 -0.32 14.25 32.09
C TYR A 163 -1.13 14.10 30.79
N THR A 164 -1.04 15.06 29.86
CA THR A 164 -1.72 15.03 28.56
C THR A 164 -1.38 13.77 27.75
N PHE A 165 -0.12 13.33 27.71
CA PHE A 165 0.28 12.12 26.99
C PHE A 165 -0.11 10.84 27.73
N ASN A 166 -0.06 10.86 29.07
CA ASN A 166 -0.42 9.70 29.87
C ASN A 166 -1.94 9.46 29.86
N ILE A 167 -2.78 10.48 29.70
CA ILE A 167 -4.25 10.33 29.56
C ILE A 167 -4.59 9.37 28.42
N TYR A 168 -3.95 9.52 27.27
CA TYR A 168 -4.17 8.65 26.11
C TYR A 168 -3.90 7.18 26.44
N ALA A 169 -2.76 6.90 27.09
CA ALA A 169 -2.38 5.54 27.47
C ALA A 169 -3.38 4.91 28.46
N ASN A 170 -3.80 5.67 29.47
CA ASN A 170 -4.76 5.19 30.48
C ASN A 170 -6.16 5.01 29.89
N TYR A 171 -6.58 5.88 28.98
CA TYR A 171 -7.85 5.77 28.26
C TYR A 171 -7.90 4.48 27.44
N LEU A 172 -6.90 4.22 26.59
CA LEU A 172 -6.86 2.99 25.79
C LEU A 172 -6.76 1.74 26.66
N ALA A 173 -5.89 1.73 27.67
CA ALA A 173 -5.77 0.61 28.61
C ALA A 173 -7.11 0.30 29.29
N TYR A 174 -7.88 1.34 29.66
CA TYR A 174 -9.21 1.21 30.24
C TYR A 174 -10.20 0.52 29.30
N HIS A 175 -10.31 0.99 28.06
CA HIS A 175 -11.24 0.41 27.10
C HIS A 175 -10.83 -1.02 26.69
N ILE A 176 -9.53 -1.29 26.52
CA ILE A 176 -9.02 -2.65 26.28
C ILE A 176 -9.41 -3.57 27.43
N ALA A 177 -9.11 -3.17 28.67
CA ALA A 177 -9.32 -4.02 29.82
C ALA A 177 -10.80 -4.31 30.07
N ARG A 178 -11.66 -3.30 29.91
CA ARG A 178 -13.12 -3.44 30.01
C ARG A 178 -13.67 -4.37 28.92
N SER A 179 -13.19 -4.26 27.69
CA SER A 179 -13.64 -5.10 26.56
C SER A 179 -13.27 -6.57 26.74
N LEU A 180 -12.09 -6.83 27.32
CA LEU A 180 -11.59 -8.18 27.59
C LEU A 180 -11.99 -8.75 28.94
N ASN A 181 -12.59 -7.93 29.82
CA ASN A 181 -12.83 -8.25 31.22
C ASN A 181 -11.56 -8.74 31.94
N ILE A 182 -10.45 -8.02 31.76
CA ILE A 182 -9.19 -8.23 32.47
C ILE A 182 -9.02 -7.17 33.55
N GLU A 183 -8.33 -7.53 34.63
CA GLU A 183 -8.09 -6.63 35.76
C GLU A 183 -7.03 -5.57 35.39
N MET A 184 -7.32 -4.30 35.69
CA MET A 184 -6.35 -3.22 35.57
C MET A 184 -5.66 -2.94 36.89
N LYS A 185 -4.45 -2.41 36.81
CA LYS A 185 -3.80 -1.79 37.95
C LYS A 185 -4.51 -0.47 38.31
N PRO A 186 -4.56 -0.10 39.60
CA PRO A 186 -5.33 1.05 40.06
C PRO A 186 -4.70 2.37 39.59
N ILE A 187 -5.54 3.24 39.01
CA ILE A 187 -5.12 4.56 38.50
C ILE A 187 -5.81 5.73 39.23
N ASP A 188 -6.69 5.45 40.19
CA ASP A 188 -7.55 6.44 40.87
C ASP A 188 -6.78 7.59 41.51
N ASP A 189 -5.68 7.27 42.18
CA ASP A 189 -4.82 8.26 42.84
C ASP A 189 -4.19 9.22 41.82
N TRP A 190 -3.75 8.69 40.68
CA TRP A 190 -3.18 9.47 39.59
C TRP A 190 -4.25 10.32 38.91
N LEU A 191 -5.42 9.72 38.61
CA LEU A 191 -6.55 10.38 37.98
C LEU A 191 -7.05 11.59 38.81
N LYS A 192 -7.15 11.45 40.13
CA LYS A 192 -7.50 12.56 41.04
C LYS A 192 -6.49 13.71 41.00
N ARG A 193 -5.18 13.42 40.91
CA ARG A 193 -4.14 14.45 40.77
C ARG A 193 -4.19 15.11 39.40
N ALA A 194 -4.31 14.31 38.36
CA ALA A 194 -4.39 14.77 36.97
C ALA A 194 -5.59 15.72 36.77
N VAL A 195 -6.74 15.50 37.44
CA VAL A 195 -7.88 16.45 37.41
C VAL A 195 -7.49 17.82 37.94
N GLN A 196 -6.67 17.90 38.98
CA GLN A 196 -6.25 19.17 39.58
C GLN A 196 -5.23 19.93 38.71
N GLU A 197 -4.60 19.27 37.74
CA GLU A 197 -3.54 19.85 36.91
C GLU A 197 -3.99 20.11 35.47
N VAL A 198 -4.77 19.20 34.87
CA VAL A 198 -5.25 19.29 33.49
C VAL A 198 -6.47 20.20 33.38
N PHE A 199 -7.38 20.15 34.36
CA PHE A 199 -8.59 20.98 34.41
C PHE A 199 -8.38 22.28 35.21
N VAL A 200 -7.27 22.99 34.97
CA VAL A 200 -7.02 24.30 35.57
C VAL A 200 -7.47 25.40 34.62
N SER A 201 -8.54 26.12 34.99
CA SER A 201 -9.23 27.08 34.11
C SER A 201 -8.33 28.16 33.49
N GLY A 202 -7.22 28.53 34.13
CA GLY A 202 -6.25 29.51 33.61
C GLY A 202 -5.27 28.98 32.56
N ASN A 203 -5.23 27.66 32.32
CA ASN A 203 -4.26 26.99 31.45
C ASN A 203 -4.93 26.15 30.35
N ILE A 204 -6.22 26.37 30.10
CA ILE A 204 -6.94 25.64 29.03
C ILE A 204 -6.47 26.14 27.67
N ILE A 205 -6.04 25.20 26.82
CA ILE A 205 -5.53 25.49 25.47
C ILE A 205 -6.12 24.51 24.46
N THR A 206 -6.27 24.97 23.22
CA THR A 206 -6.87 24.20 22.12
C THR A 206 -6.10 22.92 21.80
N ASP A 207 -4.78 22.93 21.92
CA ASP A 207 -3.91 21.78 21.60
C ASP A 207 -4.17 20.53 22.47
N ASN A 208 -4.89 20.69 23.59
CA ASN A 208 -5.22 19.60 24.51
C ASN A 208 -6.66 19.05 24.33
N SER A 209 -7.35 19.37 23.22
CA SER A 209 -8.77 19.01 23.01
C SER A 209 -9.07 17.54 23.30
N SER A 210 -8.28 16.62 22.75
CA SER A 210 -8.52 15.17 22.88
C SER A 210 -8.28 14.70 24.30
N ALA A 211 -7.29 15.27 24.98
CA ALA A 211 -7.04 14.97 26.39
C ALA A 211 -8.24 15.37 27.25
N TYR A 212 -8.87 16.52 27.02
CA TYR A 212 -10.06 16.92 27.78
C TYR A 212 -11.23 15.95 27.60
N SER A 213 -11.52 15.53 26.36
CA SER A 213 -12.60 14.58 26.06
C SER A 213 -12.37 13.22 26.71
N MET A 214 -11.23 12.58 26.41
CA MET A 214 -10.85 11.28 26.97
C MET A 214 -10.84 11.29 28.50
N PHE A 215 -10.33 12.37 29.09
CA PHE A 215 -10.15 12.46 30.52
C PHE A 215 -11.47 12.71 31.27
N LEU A 216 -12.41 13.46 30.68
CA LEU A 216 -13.74 13.64 31.25
C LEU A 216 -14.52 12.32 31.26
N GLU A 217 -14.45 11.53 30.17
CA GLU A 217 -15.05 10.19 30.12
C GLU A 217 -14.45 9.28 31.21
N LEU A 218 -13.12 9.20 31.28
CA LEU A 218 -12.43 8.38 32.26
C LEU A 218 -12.76 8.80 33.71
N ALA A 219 -12.77 10.10 34.00
CA ALA A 219 -13.15 10.60 35.33
C ALA A 219 -14.57 10.19 35.72
N LYS A 220 -15.52 10.22 34.78
CA LYS A 220 -16.89 9.76 35.01
C LYS A 220 -16.98 8.28 35.32
N GLU A 221 -16.28 7.44 34.55
CA GLU A 221 -16.26 5.99 34.77
C GLU A 221 -15.66 5.62 36.14
N TYR A 222 -14.71 6.41 36.64
CA TYR A 222 -14.11 6.25 37.98
C TYR A 222 -14.83 7.03 39.09
N ASN A 223 -15.97 7.68 38.80
CA ASN A 223 -16.71 8.51 39.74
C ASN A 223 -15.87 9.62 40.40
N ILE A 224 -14.97 10.23 39.63
CA ILE A 224 -14.14 11.36 40.06
C ILE A 224 -14.78 12.66 39.58
N GLU A 225 -15.01 13.57 40.53
CA GLU A 225 -15.64 14.86 40.25
C GLU A 225 -14.67 15.80 39.51
N VAL A 226 -15.12 16.34 38.38
CA VAL A 226 -14.43 17.39 37.62
C VAL A 226 -15.11 18.73 37.92
N PRO A 227 -14.37 19.80 38.26
CA PRO A 227 -14.97 21.10 38.58
C PRO A 227 -15.82 21.67 37.44
N GLU A 228 -17.05 22.11 37.76
CA GLU A 228 -17.97 22.73 36.80
C GLU A 228 -17.38 23.97 36.13
N THR A 229 -16.57 24.74 36.86
CA THR A 229 -15.84 25.90 36.33
C THR A 229 -14.87 25.51 35.22
N SER A 230 -14.23 24.35 35.31
CA SER A 230 -13.31 23.86 34.30
C SER A 230 -14.05 23.29 33.09
N ILE A 231 -15.16 22.58 33.31
CA ILE A 231 -16.07 22.13 32.24
C ILE A 231 -16.55 23.33 31.42
N THR A 232 -17.03 24.38 32.10
CA THR A 232 -17.50 25.61 31.46
C THR A 232 -16.40 26.29 30.64
N ALA A 233 -15.19 26.38 31.19
CA ALA A 233 -14.07 27.01 30.50
C ALA A 233 -13.59 26.21 29.27
N ILE A 234 -13.65 24.88 29.30
CA ILE A 234 -13.32 24.03 28.14
C ILE A 234 -14.39 24.15 27.06
N ILE A 235 -15.67 24.15 27.43
CA ILE A 235 -16.76 24.41 26.47
C ILE A 235 -16.56 25.78 25.82
N GLN A 236 -16.26 26.81 26.60
CA GLN A 236 -15.99 28.15 26.06
C GLN A 236 -14.78 28.15 25.12
N MET A 237 -13.70 27.43 25.43
CA MET A 237 -12.55 27.30 24.53
C MET A 237 -12.94 26.66 23.19
N PHE A 238 -13.74 25.59 23.23
CA PHE A 238 -14.23 24.94 22.01
C PHE A 238 -15.08 25.91 21.17
N GLU A 239 -16.04 26.58 21.80
CA GLU A 239 -16.93 27.53 21.12
C GLU A 239 -16.19 28.75 20.57
N ASP A 240 -15.27 29.35 21.35
CA ASP A 240 -14.44 30.48 20.93
C ASP A 240 -13.50 30.13 19.77
N THR A 241 -13.06 28.87 19.68
CA THR A 241 -12.22 28.39 18.58
C THR A 241 -13.08 28.12 17.34
N LEU A 242 -14.25 27.52 17.51
CA LEU A 242 -15.21 27.30 16.42
C LEU A 242 -15.71 28.64 15.86
N ASP A 243 -15.89 29.66 16.69
CA ASP A 243 -16.33 31.03 16.36
C ASP A 243 -15.29 31.89 15.65
N ASP A 244 -14.03 31.49 15.64
CA ASP A 244 -12.94 32.22 15.03
C ASP A 244 -12.27 31.39 13.94
N VAL A 245 -12.57 31.71 12.68
CA VAL A 245 -11.98 31.03 11.50
C VAL A 245 -10.45 31.03 11.56
N GLY A 246 -9.83 32.12 12.03
CA GLY A 246 -8.38 32.21 12.14
C GLY A 246 -7.82 31.29 13.24
N LYS A 247 -8.55 31.04 14.32
CA LYS A 247 -8.14 30.03 15.32
C LYS A 247 -8.36 28.62 14.80
N LEU A 248 -9.49 28.37 14.13
CA LEU A 248 -9.80 27.06 13.57
C LEU A 248 -8.78 26.63 12.50
N GLU A 249 -8.33 27.55 11.64
CA GLU A 249 -7.24 27.31 10.68
C GLU A 249 -5.89 26.96 11.32
N ASN A 250 -5.69 27.33 12.59
CA ASN A 250 -4.47 27.00 13.35
C ASN A 250 -4.59 25.67 14.11
N VAL A 251 -5.77 25.04 14.13
CA VAL A 251 -5.95 23.71 14.71
C VAL A 251 -5.24 22.69 13.84
N ILE A 252 -4.32 21.94 14.44
CA ILE A 252 -3.49 20.94 13.74
C ILE A 252 -4.36 19.91 13.02
N TYR A 253 -5.45 19.47 13.67
CA TYR A 253 -6.37 18.51 13.08
C TYR A 253 -7.85 18.82 13.36
N VAL A 254 -8.48 19.51 12.42
CA VAL A 254 -9.85 20.04 12.58
C VAL A 254 -10.91 18.96 12.85
N PRO A 255 -11.01 17.84 12.10
CA PRO A 255 -12.02 16.81 12.39
C PRO A 255 -11.93 16.22 13.79
N VAL A 256 -10.71 15.96 14.27
CA VAL A 256 -10.46 15.43 15.63
C VAL A 256 -10.92 16.44 16.67
N PHE A 257 -10.59 17.72 16.49
CA PHE A 257 -11.04 18.79 17.37
C PHE A 257 -12.58 18.89 17.45
N LEU A 258 -13.28 18.78 16.33
CA LEU A 258 -14.75 18.83 16.29
C LEU A 258 -15.39 17.59 16.94
N MET A 259 -14.82 16.41 16.70
CA MET A 259 -15.20 15.17 17.38
C MET A 259 -15.02 15.31 18.91
N ASP A 260 -13.85 15.78 19.35
CA ASP A 260 -13.53 16.00 20.76
C ASP A 260 -14.50 16.97 21.43
N TYR A 261 -14.88 18.06 20.75
CA TYR A 261 -15.87 19.01 21.26
C TYR A 261 -17.21 18.33 21.53
N LEU A 262 -17.71 17.58 20.54
CA LEU A 262 -19.02 16.95 20.62
C LEU A 262 -19.05 15.83 21.66
N ASP A 263 -18.00 15.02 21.76
CA ASP A 263 -17.87 14.04 22.83
C ASP A 263 -17.76 14.70 24.20
N PHE A 264 -16.91 15.73 24.35
CA PHE A 264 -16.79 16.46 25.61
C PHE A 264 -18.15 17.05 26.04
N ALA A 265 -18.89 17.67 25.12
CA ALA A 265 -20.22 18.21 25.40
C ALA A 265 -21.20 17.10 25.84
N ARG A 266 -21.23 15.98 25.12
CA ARG A 266 -22.05 14.80 25.43
C ARG A 266 -21.72 14.25 26.82
N PHE A 267 -20.44 14.07 27.13
CA PHE A 267 -19.99 13.62 28.44
C PHE A 267 -20.28 14.66 29.51
N ALA A 268 -20.16 15.95 29.25
CA ALA A 268 -20.50 17.00 30.22
C ALA A 268 -22.01 17.14 30.47
N GLY A 269 -22.87 16.57 29.61
CA GLY A 269 -24.31 16.82 29.63
C GLY A 269 -24.67 18.22 29.13
N TYR A 270 -23.81 18.79 28.27
CA TYR A 270 -24.01 20.08 27.62
C TYR A 270 -24.73 19.91 26.29
N ASP A 271 -25.73 20.76 26.02
CA ASP A 271 -26.42 20.79 24.74
C ASP A 271 -25.66 21.65 23.72
N SER A 272 -24.93 20.99 22.83
CA SER A 272 -24.16 21.62 21.75
C SER A 272 -24.94 21.79 20.44
N SER A 273 -26.26 21.55 20.43
CA SER A 273 -27.08 21.56 19.20
C SER A 273 -27.04 22.88 18.41
N LYS A 274 -26.84 24.00 19.10
CA LYS A 274 -26.66 25.32 18.47
C LYS A 274 -25.46 25.40 17.50
N ASN A 275 -24.50 24.49 17.62
CA ASN A 275 -23.26 24.47 16.83
C ASN A 275 -23.26 23.40 15.72
N TYR A 276 -24.28 22.53 15.64
CA TYR A 276 -24.28 21.41 14.70
C TYR A 276 -24.20 21.86 13.23
N GLU A 277 -25.03 22.82 12.82
CA GLU A 277 -25.00 23.34 11.44
C GLU A 277 -23.63 23.90 11.08
N LYS A 278 -22.98 24.56 12.03
CA LYS A 278 -21.66 25.13 11.84
C LYS A 278 -20.58 24.06 11.66
N ILE A 279 -20.61 23.02 12.48
CA ILE A 279 -19.71 21.86 12.37
C ILE A 279 -19.88 21.19 11.02
N ILE A 280 -21.13 20.99 10.59
CA ILE A 280 -21.45 20.42 9.27
C ILE A 280 -20.87 21.29 8.16
N LEU A 281 -21.03 22.62 8.22
CA LEU A 281 -20.47 23.54 7.21
C LEU A 281 -18.93 23.61 7.22
N VAL A 282 -18.27 23.24 8.32
CA VAL A 282 -16.80 23.12 8.35
C VAL A 282 -16.36 21.88 7.56
N LEU A 283 -17.00 20.74 7.78
CA LEU A 283 -16.59 19.44 7.21
C LEU A 283 -17.18 19.13 5.83
N CYS A 284 -18.33 19.73 5.51
CA CYS A 284 -19.11 19.41 4.32
C CYS A 284 -19.42 20.62 3.45
N ASP A 285 -19.65 20.34 2.17
CA ASP A 285 -20.21 21.27 1.19
C ASP A 285 -21.36 20.60 0.40
N GLU A 286 -21.76 21.21 -0.71
CA GLU A 286 -22.82 20.70 -1.60
C GLU A 286 -22.49 19.34 -2.24
N ASN A 287 -21.21 18.94 -2.25
CA ASN A 287 -20.71 17.69 -2.80
C ASN A 287 -20.36 16.66 -1.71
N GLY A 288 -20.80 16.86 -0.46
CA GLY A 288 -20.56 15.92 0.64
C GLY A 288 -19.39 16.36 1.52
N ILE A 289 -18.47 15.45 1.85
CA ILE A 289 -17.29 15.80 2.65
C ILE A 289 -16.31 16.57 1.77
N LYS A 290 -15.77 17.68 2.27
CA LYS A 290 -14.77 18.46 1.52
C LYS A 290 -13.47 17.66 1.34
N GLU A 291 -12.82 17.82 0.19
CA GLU A 291 -11.54 17.16 -0.13
C GLU A 291 -10.43 17.51 0.88
N ASP A 292 -10.49 18.70 1.49
CA ASP A 292 -9.51 19.19 2.48
C ASP A 292 -9.94 18.98 3.93
N ALA A 293 -11.06 18.26 4.18
CA ALA A 293 -11.54 18.02 5.54
C ALA A 293 -10.52 17.23 6.38
N PHE A 294 -9.80 16.28 5.78
CA PHE A 294 -8.74 15.51 6.42
C PHE A 294 -7.64 15.17 5.40
N PHE A 295 -6.48 14.71 5.90
CA PHE A 295 -5.39 14.31 5.01
C PHE A 295 -5.79 13.10 4.17
N LYS A 296 -5.52 13.17 2.87
CA LYS A 296 -5.81 12.10 1.93
C LYS A 296 -5.30 10.75 2.44
N TYR A 297 -6.17 9.73 2.41
CA TYR A 297 -5.89 8.37 2.90
C TYR A 297 -5.67 8.23 4.42
N ASP A 298 -6.01 9.25 5.23
CA ASP A 298 -5.99 9.13 6.69
C ASP A 298 -7.26 8.43 7.21
N SER A 299 -7.09 7.17 7.64
CA SER A 299 -8.19 6.36 8.18
C SER A 299 -8.79 6.95 9.46
N TYR A 300 -7.97 7.57 10.32
CA TYR A 300 -8.45 8.21 11.54
C TYR A 300 -9.10 9.56 11.26
N GLY A 301 -8.60 10.29 10.26
CA GLY A 301 -9.25 11.49 9.72
C GLY A 301 -10.66 11.22 9.20
N LEU A 302 -10.80 10.16 8.40
CA LEU A 302 -12.10 9.67 7.95
C LEU A 302 -13.00 9.37 9.15
N TYR A 303 -12.54 8.53 10.09
CA TYR A 303 -13.30 8.20 11.29
C TYR A 303 -13.75 9.42 12.08
N ALA A 304 -12.83 10.34 12.40
CA ALA A 304 -13.13 11.54 13.18
C ALA A 304 -14.16 12.43 12.47
N THR A 305 -14.03 12.58 11.16
CA THR A 305 -14.98 13.34 10.33
C THR A 305 -16.37 12.71 10.39
N ILE A 306 -16.48 11.41 10.13
CA ILE A 306 -17.79 10.74 10.13
C ILE A 306 -18.41 10.71 11.52
N TYR A 307 -17.61 10.47 12.55
CA TYR A 307 -18.12 10.42 13.91
C TYR A 307 -18.58 11.79 14.40
N ALA A 308 -17.84 12.87 14.07
CA ALA A 308 -18.28 14.24 14.36
C ALA A 308 -19.60 14.57 13.65
N LEU A 309 -19.74 14.21 12.37
CA LEU A 309 -21.00 14.40 11.61
C LEU A 309 -22.16 13.62 12.24
N LYS A 310 -21.92 12.36 12.66
CA LYS A 310 -22.91 11.55 13.37
C LYS A 310 -23.36 12.20 14.68
N LEU A 311 -22.42 12.69 15.48
CA LEU A 311 -22.71 13.39 16.73
C LEU A 311 -23.46 14.72 16.49
N ALA A 312 -23.20 15.39 15.37
CA ALA A 312 -23.91 16.58 14.92
C ALA A 312 -25.27 16.29 14.24
N HIS A 313 -25.75 15.03 14.26
CA HIS A 313 -26.99 14.60 13.63
C HIS A 313 -27.07 14.86 12.12
N TYR A 314 -25.94 14.76 11.42
CA TYR A 314 -25.91 14.79 9.96
C TYR A 314 -26.68 13.60 9.37
N ASP A 315 -27.50 13.86 8.36
CA ASP A 315 -28.23 12.83 7.63
C ASP A 315 -27.41 12.31 6.44
N PHE A 316 -26.77 11.16 6.66
CA PHE A 316 -25.95 10.50 5.65
C PHE A 316 -26.74 9.95 4.46
N GLU A 317 -28.07 9.76 4.57
CA GLU A 317 -28.88 9.17 3.49
C GLU A 317 -29.17 10.16 2.36
N THR A 318 -29.22 11.47 2.67
CA THR A 318 -29.66 12.50 1.73
C THR A 318 -28.54 13.07 0.86
N CYS A 319 -27.28 12.80 1.17
CA CYS A 319 -26.13 13.25 0.38
C CYS A 319 -25.71 12.20 -0.68
N ILE A 320 -25.87 12.55 -1.96
CA ILE A 320 -25.57 11.67 -3.10
C ILE A 320 -24.06 11.33 -3.18
N HIS A 321 -23.20 12.29 -2.85
CA HIS A 321 -21.75 12.20 -3.05
C HIS A 321 -20.99 11.71 -1.82
N PHE A 322 -21.66 11.56 -0.68
CA PHE A 322 -21.04 11.11 0.56
C PHE A 322 -20.37 9.73 0.45
N ARG A 323 -20.89 8.85 -0.42
CA ARG A 323 -20.33 7.51 -0.61
C ARG A 323 -18.97 7.51 -1.30
N ASN A 324 -18.66 8.54 -2.08
CA ASN A 324 -17.43 8.63 -2.86
C ASN A 324 -16.19 8.59 -1.97
N VAL A 325 -16.27 9.18 -0.76
CA VAL A 325 -15.14 9.17 0.18
C VAL A 325 -14.75 7.75 0.59
N PHE A 326 -15.71 6.82 0.69
CA PHE A 326 -15.41 5.43 1.06
C PHE A 326 -14.87 4.62 -0.11
N ASP A 327 -15.23 4.95 -1.35
CA ASP A 327 -14.73 4.25 -2.54
C ASP A 327 -13.19 4.34 -2.64
N GLU A 328 -12.61 5.48 -2.22
CA GLU A 328 -11.16 5.66 -2.16
C GLU A 328 -10.49 4.75 -1.12
N PHE A 329 -11.10 4.60 0.06
CA PHE A 329 -10.58 3.72 1.11
C PHE A 329 -10.83 2.24 0.77
N ASP A 330 -11.92 1.92 0.08
CA ASP A 330 -12.25 0.58 -0.39
C ASP A 330 -11.32 0.09 -1.51
N SER A 331 -10.59 1.02 -2.14
CA SER A 331 -9.47 0.65 -2.99
C SER A 331 -8.37 -0.09 -2.22
N PHE A 332 -8.22 0.10 -0.90
CA PHE A 332 -7.22 -0.56 -0.04
C PHE A 332 -7.74 -1.83 0.64
N LEU A 333 -8.93 -2.28 0.27
CA LEU A 333 -9.56 -3.48 0.80
C LEU A 333 -8.78 -4.74 0.36
N LEU A 334 -8.44 -5.61 1.31
CA LEU A 334 -7.78 -6.92 1.07
C LEU A 334 -8.80 -8.06 0.92
N SER A 335 -9.81 -8.07 1.77
CA SER A 335 -10.92 -9.03 1.85
C SER A 335 -12.21 -8.29 2.19
N GLU A 336 -13.36 -8.97 2.33
CA GLU A 336 -14.64 -8.32 2.68
C GLU A 336 -14.60 -7.46 3.97
N ASP A 337 -13.61 -7.67 4.83
CA ASP A 337 -13.57 -7.12 6.19
C ASP A 337 -12.20 -6.59 6.64
N SER A 338 -11.16 -6.62 5.80
CA SER A 338 -9.79 -6.24 6.16
C SER A 338 -9.17 -5.25 5.17
N TYR A 339 -8.34 -4.34 5.67
CA TYR A 339 -7.71 -3.27 4.89
C TYR A 339 -6.18 -3.26 5.05
N LEU A 340 -5.50 -2.87 3.97
CA LEU A 340 -4.15 -2.32 4.05
C LEU A 340 -4.17 -0.92 4.66
N SER A 341 -3.04 -0.48 5.20
CA SER A 341 -2.90 0.93 5.56
C SER A 341 -2.87 1.79 4.28
N PRO A 342 -3.82 2.73 4.09
CA PRO A 342 -3.93 3.51 2.86
C PRO A 342 -2.73 4.45 2.57
N GLY A 343 -1.84 4.66 3.54
CA GLY A 343 -0.59 5.42 3.37
C GLY A 343 0.49 4.69 2.55
N TYR A 344 0.26 3.44 2.14
CA TYR A 344 1.20 2.67 1.32
C TYR A 344 0.89 2.77 -0.18
N ALA A 345 1.88 3.31 -0.90
CA ALA A 345 2.06 3.42 -2.34
C ALA A 345 1.30 4.51 -3.11
N ASN A 346 2.08 5.53 -3.46
CA ASN A 346 1.89 6.27 -4.70
C ASN A 346 1.85 5.32 -5.89
N SER A 347 1.26 5.79 -6.99
CA SER A 347 1.44 5.16 -8.30
C SER A 347 2.94 5.00 -8.64
N ASP A 348 3.25 3.97 -9.40
CA ASP A 348 4.60 3.81 -9.98
C ASP A 348 4.53 3.33 -11.42
N LEU A 349 5.58 3.62 -12.18
CA LEU A 349 5.63 3.34 -13.61
C LEU A 349 5.54 1.84 -13.90
N GLY A 350 6.11 0.99 -13.04
CA GLY A 350 6.12 -0.46 -13.24
C GLY A 350 4.71 -1.02 -13.17
N ASN A 351 4.02 -0.79 -12.04
CA ASN A 351 2.64 -1.25 -11.87
C ASN A 351 1.71 -0.61 -12.90
N THR A 352 1.85 0.70 -13.13
CA THR A 352 1.06 1.42 -14.14
C THR A 352 1.21 0.81 -15.53
N TYR A 353 2.45 0.51 -15.94
CA TYR A 353 2.74 -0.09 -17.24
C TYR A 353 2.08 -1.46 -17.43
N TYR A 354 2.16 -2.34 -16.43
CA TYR A 354 1.61 -3.69 -16.52
C TYR A 354 0.09 -3.74 -16.35
N VAL A 355 -0.48 -2.86 -15.53
CA VAL A 355 -1.94 -2.70 -15.44
C VAL A 355 -2.50 -2.21 -16.77
N ASP A 356 -1.90 -1.18 -17.37
CA ASP A 356 -2.29 -0.71 -18.70
C ASP A 356 -2.18 -1.82 -19.77
N ALA A 357 -1.11 -2.62 -19.71
CA ALA A 357 -0.95 -3.76 -20.61
C ALA A 357 -2.05 -4.81 -20.43
N LEU A 358 -2.42 -5.13 -19.18
CA LEU A 358 -3.52 -6.04 -18.84
C LEU A 358 -4.88 -5.51 -19.32
N ILE A 359 -5.16 -4.22 -19.12
CA ILE A 359 -6.38 -3.57 -19.56
C ILE A 359 -6.58 -3.77 -21.07
N HIS A 360 -5.55 -3.47 -21.85
CA HIS A 360 -5.58 -3.63 -23.31
C HIS A 360 -5.67 -5.10 -23.72
N LYS A 361 -4.89 -5.98 -23.07
CA LYS A 361 -4.83 -7.41 -23.40
C LYS A 361 -6.16 -8.12 -23.12
N LEU A 362 -6.83 -7.79 -22.03
CA LEU A 362 -8.08 -8.43 -21.60
C LEU A 362 -9.34 -7.71 -22.07
N GLY A 363 -9.22 -6.49 -22.58
CA GLY A 363 -10.37 -5.65 -22.95
C GLY A 363 -11.17 -5.18 -21.74
N ILE A 364 -10.49 -4.83 -20.64
CA ILE A 364 -11.14 -4.33 -19.42
C ILE A 364 -11.50 -2.86 -19.62
N GLU A 365 -12.72 -2.46 -19.27
CA GLU A 365 -13.08 -1.05 -19.22
C GLU A 365 -12.43 -0.39 -18.00
N SER A 366 -11.61 0.63 -18.22
CA SER A 366 -11.02 1.43 -17.14
C SER A 366 -11.51 2.87 -17.22
N SER A 367 -11.95 3.40 -16.08
CA SER A 367 -12.31 4.81 -15.94
C SER A 367 -11.10 5.69 -15.61
N ASN A 368 -9.92 5.11 -15.38
CA ASN A 368 -8.74 5.88 -14.98
C ASN A 368 -8.07 6.54 -16.18
N THR A 369 -7.64 7.78 -16.03
CA THR A 369 -7.13 8.58 -17.16
C THR A 369 -5.62 8.55 -17.21
N ILE A 370 -5.04 7.55 -17.87
CA ILE A 370 -3.58 7.35 -17.97
C ILE A 370 -2.82 8.58 -18.51
N ASN A 371 -3.48 9.41 -19.32
CA ASN A 371 -2.91 10.68 -19.81
C ASN A 371 -2.46 11.60 -18.67
N LYS A 372 -3.24 11.71 -17.59
CA LYS A 372 -2.90 12.53 -16.43
C LYS A 372 -1.58 12.06 -15.81
N TYR A 373 -1.45 10.76 -15.60
CA TYR A 373 -0.25 10.14 -15.04
C TYR A 373 0.97 10.42 -15.91
N CYS A 374 0.81 10.23 -17.21
CA CYS A 374 1.87 10.46 -18.18
C CYS A 374 2.35 11.92 -18.17
N ILE A 375 1.45 12.90 -18.09
CA ILE A 375 1.82 14.32 -18.04
C ILE A 375 2.52 14.65 -16.72
N GLU A 376 1.94 14.26 -15.58
CA GLU A 376 2.43 14.64 -14.24
C GLU A 376 3.79 14.02 -13.92
N ASN A 377 4.04 12.78 -14.37
CA ASN A 377 5.28 12.05 -14.08
C ASN A 377 6.35 12.17 -15.17
N LYS A 378 6.07 12.85 -16.30
CA LYS A 378 6.99 12.99 -17.46
C LYS A 378 8.38 13.42 -17.03
N ALA A 379 8.48 14.55 -16.33
CA ALA A 379 9.76 15.15 -15.97
C ALA A 379 10.59 14.19 -15.10
N GLN A 380 9.98 13.57 -14.09
CA GLN A 380 10.66 12.63 -13.20
C GLN A 380 11.15 11.38 -13.95
N ILE A 381 10.36 10.84 -14.88
CA ILE A 381 10.73 9.64 -15.65
C ILE A 381 11.88 9.95 -16.60
N LEU A 382 11.88 11.13 -17.23
CA LEU A 382 12.88 11.53 -18.21
C LEU A 382 14.18 12.07 -17.60
N ASP A 383 14.18 12.54 -16.34
CA ASP A 383 15.36 13.07 -15.63
C ASP A 383 16.44 12.00 -15.34
N GLY A 384 16.17 10.74 -15.66
CA GLY A 384 17.14 9.64 -15.56
C GLY A 384 18.36 9.82 -16.48
N ASN A 385 19.54 9.55 -15.95
CA ASN A 385 20.76 9.39 -16.76
C ASN A 385 20.66 8.13 -17.65
N VAL A 386 21.67 7.90 -18.50
CA VAL A 386 21.72 6.79 -19.48
C VAL A 386 21.46 5.41 -18.85
N PHE A 387 21.65 5.21 -17.54
CA PHE A 387 21.39 3.93 -16.87
C PHE A 387 19.90 3.62 -16.61
N TYR A 388 19.00 4.58 -16.82
CA TYR A 388 17.55 4.44 -16.61
C TYR A 388 16.73 4.28 -17.92
N VAL A 389 17.41 4.00 -19.04
CA VAL A 389 16.77 3.82 -20.36
C VAL A 389 15.64 2.77 -20.39
N GLY A 390 15.67 1.77 -19.50
CA GLY A 390 14.58 0.80 -19.37
C GLY A 390 13.25 1.42 -18.94
N ASN A 391 13.28 2.41 -18.03
CA ASN A 391 12.07 3.12 -17.60
C ASN A 391 11.57 4.05 -18.71
N ILE A 392 12.48 4.75 -19.40
CA ILE A 392 12.13 5.60 -20.54
C ILE A 392 11.48 4.76 -21.65
N TYR A 393 12.04 3.58 -21.96
CA TYR A 393 11.45 2.65 -22.93
C TYR A 393 10.03 2.21 -22.52
N ARG A 394 9.84 1.76 -21.28
CA ARG A 394 8.50 1.38 -20.77
C ARG A 394 7.50 2.52 -20.85
N TYR A 395 7.95 3.74 -20.54
CA TYR A 395 7.14 4.93 -20.66
C TYR A 395 6.77 5.24 -22.11
N LEU A 396 7.69 5.14 -23.06
CA LEU A 396 7.37 5.30 -24.48
C LEU A 396 6.40 4.23 -25.01
N GLU A 397 6.54 2.98 -24.56
CA GLU A 397 5.60 1.92 -24.92
C GLU A 397 4.20 2.17 -24.32
N LEU A 398 4.14 2.64 -23.07
CA LEU A 398 2.89 3.10 -22.43
C LEU A 398 2.23 4.23 -23.23
N LEU A 399 2.99 5.23 -23.65
CA LEU A 399 2.51 6.33 -24.49
C LEU A 399 2.04 5.82 -25.86
N GLN A 400 2.82 4.97 -26.52
CA GLN A 400 2.49 4.42 -27.84
C GLN A 400 1.18 3.62 -27.79
N ARG A 401 1.02 2.74 -26.79
CA ARG A 401 -0.19 1.91 -26.63
C ARG A 401 -1.45 2.77 -26.49
N ASN A 402 -1.32 3.94 -25.86
CA ASN A 402 -2.41 4.87 -25.61
C ASN A 402 -2.52 6.03 -26.63
N ASN A 403 -1.71 6.03 -27.69
CA ASN A 403 -1.65 7.12 -28.69
C ASN A 403 -1.30 8.51 -28.09
N LEU A 404 -0.36 8.54 -27.15
CA LEU A 404 0.08 9.73 -26.40
C LEU A 404 1.55 10.10 -26.63
N LEU A 405 2.15 9.66 -27.74
CA LEU A 405 3.57 9.93 -28.01
C LEU A 405 3.90 11.42 -28.17
N ASP A 406 2.90 12.26 -28.49
CA ASP A 406 3.02 13.71 -28.60
C ASP A 406 3.42 14.38 -27.27
N ILE A 407 3.19 13.73 -26.12
CA ILE A 407 3.58 14.22 -24.79
C ILE A 407 5.10 14.47 -24.66
N VAL A 408 5.90 13.73 -25.44
CA VAL A 408 7.38 13.79 -25.42
C VAL A 408 7.98 14.43 -26.67
N ASP A 409 7.19 15.11 -27.50
CA ASP A 409 7.68 15.73 -28.74
C ASP A 409 8.78 16.77 -28.48
N GLU A 410 8.66 17.55 -27.39
CA GLU A 410 9.65 18.56 -27.01
C GLU A 410 10.99 17.93 -26.58
N GLU A 411 10.94 16.75 -25.95
CA GLU A 411 12.11 16.01 -25.48
C GLU A 411 12.61 14.95 -26.47
N ARG A 412 11.95 14.80 -27.64
CA ARG A 412 12.20 13.70 -28.58
C ARG A 412 13.68 13.54 -28.96
N GLU A 413 14.34 14.63 -29.32
CA GLU A 413 15.77 14.62 -29.70
C GLU A 413 16.68 14.26 -28.52
N GLU A 414 16.36 14.71 -27.31
CA GLU A 414 17.11 14.35 -26.10
C GLU A 414 16.97 12.85 -25.80
N ILE A 415 15.75 12.31 -25.94
CA ILE A 415 15.48 10.88 -25.72
C ILE A 415 16.21 10.03 -26.77
N ILE A 416 16.17 10.42 -28.04
CA ILE A 416 16.94 9.77 -29.11
C ILE A 416 18.43 9.77 -28.76
N GLN A 417 18.98 10.92 -28.38
CA GLN A 417 20.38 11.04 -27.99
C GLN A 417 20.74 10.14 -26.79
N LYS A 418 19.86 10.04 -25.78
CA LYS A 418 20.05 9.15 -24.63
C LYS A 418 20.10 7.68 -25.06
N PHE A 419 19.19 7.23 -25.91
CA PHE A 419 19.19 5.84 -26.38
C PHE A 419 20.38 5.53 -27.28
N SER A 420 20.72 6.41 -28.23
CA SER A 420 21.88 6.24 -29.11
C SER A 420 23.17 6.17 -28.29
N SER A 421 23.37 7.11 -27.36
CA SER A 421 24.53 7.09 -26.46
C SER A 421 24.54 5.86 -25.55
N GLY A 422 23.35 5.37 -25.15
CA GLY A 422 23.22 4.13 -24.38
C GLY A 422 23.73 2.91 -25.13
N ILE A 423 23.43 2.76 -26.43
CA ILE A 423 23.96 1.66 -27.25
C ILE A 423 25.49 1.68 -27.23
N ASP A 424 26.11 2.85 -27.41
CA ASP A 424 27.57 2.97 -27.41
C ASP A 424 28.19 2.67 -26.03
N VAL A 425 27.62 3.23 -24.95
CA VAL A 425 28.12 3.07 -23.58
C VAL A 425 27.99 1.64 -23.08
N PHE A 426 26.89 0.95 -23.40
CA PHE A 426 26.62 -0.40 -22.91
C PHE A 426 27.35 -1.49 -23.69
N GLY A 427 27.87 -1.18 -24.89
CA GLY A 427 28.62 -2.11 -25.74
C GLY A 427 30.07 -2.37 -25.32
N ASP A 428 30.58 -1.73 -24.26
CA ASP A 428 31.96 -1.96 -23.78
C ASP A 428 32.09 -3.32 -23.06
N VAL A 429 33.18 -4.03 -23.37
CA VAL A 429 33.35 -5.50 -23.44
C VAL A 429 33.32 -6.22 -22.09
N SER A 430 33.46 -5.50 -20.97
CA SER A 430 33.69 -6.14 -19.66
C SER A 430 32.44 -6.64 -18.93
N ALA A 431 31.22 -6.24 -19.33
CA ALA A 431 29.97 -6.54 -18.61
C ALA A 431 28.77 -6.84 -19.54
N ASN A 432 29.02 -7.44 -20.71
CA ASN A 432 28.07 -7.50 -21.82
C ASN A 432 26.70 -8.15 -21.47
N ASN A 433 26.68 -9.28 -20.74
CA ASN A 433 25.42 -9.95 -20.37
C ASN A 433 24.46 -9.03 -19.59
N ALA A 434 24.97 -8.32 -18.57
CA ALA A 434 24.17 -7.44 -17.72
C ALA A 434 23.65 -6.19 -18.47
N ASN A 435 24.29 -5.86 -19.59
CA ASN A 435 23.97 -4.69 -20.40
C ASN A 435 22.98 -4.98 -21.53
N LEU A 436 22.84 -6.24 -21.98
CA LEU A 436 21.92 -6.64 -23.05
C LEU A 436 20.47 -6.14 -22.85
N PRO A 437 19.84 -6.21 -21.64
CA PRO A 437 18.51 -5.66 -21.44
C PRO A 437 18.41 -4.16 -21.75
N LYS A 438 19.46 -3.39 -21.42
CA LYS A 438 19.50 -1.94 -21.65
C LYS A 438 19.71 -1.64 -23.13
N ILE A 439 20.59 -2.38 -23.80
CA ILE A 439 20.81 -2.27 -25.26
C ILE A 439 19.51 -2.56 -26.01
N ASN A 440 18.81 -3.66 -25.67
CA ASN A 440 17.53 -4.01 -26.28
C ASN A 440 16.48 -2.91 -26.05
N SER A 441 16.43 -2.35 -24.84
CA SER A 441 15.54 -1.22 -24.51
C SER A 441 15.85 0.02 -25.36
N CYS A 442 17.13 0.35 -25.58
CA CYS A 442 17.52 1.46 -26.46
C CYS A 442 17.08 1.24 -27.91
N ILE A 443 17.31 0.05 -28.46
CA ILE A 443 16.93 -0.26 -29.85
C ILE A 443 15.40 -0.17 -30.01
N LYS A 444 14.63 -0.73 -29.08
CA LYS A 444 13.17 -0.66 -29.11
C LYS A 444 12.66 0.77 -28.92
N GLY A 445 13.22 1.53 -27.98
CA GLY A 445 12.87 2.93 -27.75
C GLY A 445 13.09 3.79 -28.98
N LEU A 446 14.24 3.64 -29.66
CA LEU A 446 14.52 4.31 -30.93
C LEU A 446 13.48 3.96 -32.01
N ARG A 447 13.09 2.70 -32.12
CA ARG A 447 12.06 2.25 -33.08
C ARG A 447 10.69 2.83 -32.79
N ILE A 448 10.29 2.95 -31.52
CA ILE A 448 9.03 3.61 -31.14
C ILE A 448 9.03 5.06 -31.64
N LEU A 449 10.18 5.72 -31.55
CA LEU A 449 10.35 7.09 -32.04
C LEU A 449 10.52 7.16 -33.57
N GLY A 450 10.49 6.05 -34.31
CA GLY A 450 10.63 6.03 -35.76
C GLY A 450 12.08 6.02 -36.26
N GLU A 451 13.06 5.86 -35.37
CA GLU A 451 14.47 5.73 -35.72
C GLU A 451 14.83 4.26 -35.97
N ASN A 452 15.72 4.00 -36.93
CA ASN A 452 16.21 2.66 -37.22
C ASN A 452 17.73 2.56 -36.95
N PRO A 453 18.15 2.28 -35.70
CA PRO A 453 19.56 2.27 -35.35
C PRO A 453 20.34 1.24 -36.18
N GLN A 454 21.40 1.70 -36.84
CA GLN A 454 22.30 0.83 -37.60
C GLN A 454 23.38 0.30 -36.66
N ILE A 455 23.28 -0.97 -36.28
CA ILE A 455 24.30 -1.64 -35.50
C ILE A 455 25.37 -2.20 -36.45
N SER A 456 26.63 -1.83 -36.23
CA SER A 456 27.73 -2.30 -37.08
C SER A 456 27.96 -3.81 -36.91
N GLY A 457 28.45 -4.47 -37.97
CA GLY A 457 28.81 -5.88 -37.90
C GLY A 457 29.88 -6.15 -36.83
N GLU A 458 30.83 -5.23 -36.66
CA GLU A 458 31.86 -5.31 -35.61
C GLU A 458 31.26 -5.26 -34.20
N TYR A 459 30.28 -4.37 -33.97
CA TYR A 459 29.56 -4.30 -32.69
C TYR A 459 28.78 -5.59 -32.43
N TYR A 460 28.05 -6.07 -33.44
CA TYR A 460 27.31 -7.34 -33.35
C TYR A 460 28.26 -8.50 -32.99
N ASP A 461 29.36 -8.67 -33.73
CA ASP A 461 30.31 -9.76 -33.53
C ASP A 461 30.98 -9.65 -32.15
N ASN A 462 31.23 -8.43 -31.67
CA ASN A 462 31.75 -8.18 -30.33
C ASN A 462 30.75 -8.60 -29.25
N VAL A 463 29.46 -8.29 -29.41
CA VAL A 463 28.42 -8.73 -28.47
C VAL A 463 28.33 -10.26 -28.42
N ILE A 464 28.31 -10.93 -29.57
CA ILE A 464 28.22 -12.40 -29.63
C ILE A 464 29.46 -13.06 -29.05
N LYS A 465 30.67 -12.58 -29.40
CA LYS A 465 31.93 -13.17 -28.97
C LYS A 465 32.16 -13.08 -27.46
N ASN A 466 31.72 -11.99 -26.84
CA ASN A 466 31.91 -11.76 -25.41
C ASN A 466 30.75 -12.26 -24.56
N PHE A 467 29.66 -12.73 -25.17
CA PHE A 467 28.61 -13.41 -24.43
C PHE A 467 29.14 -14.72 -23.87
N SER A 468 28.96 -14.91 -22.57
CA SER A 468 29.30 -16.16 -21.89
C SER A 468 28.17 -16.52 -20.94
N THR A 469 27.60 -17.71 -21.09
CA THR A 469 26.83 -18.31 -19.99
C THR A 469 27.81 -18.79 -18.93
N SER A 470 27.54 -18.51 -17.64
CA SER A 470 28.32 -19.14 -16.58
C SER A 470 28.20 -20.66 -16.76
N SER A 471 29.31 -21.39 -16.77
CA SER A 471 29.27 -22.85 -16.90
C SER A 471 28.99 -23.57 -15.57
N ASN A 472 28.48 -22.84 -14.56
CA ASN A 472 28.20 -23.35 -13.23
C ASN A 472 26.69 -23.57 -13.05
N SER A 473 26.29 -24.84 -12.93
CA SER A 473 24.91 -25.31 -12.75
C SER A 473 24.11 -24.72 -11.57
N SER A 474 24.75 -23.87 -10.75
CA SER A 474 24.15 -23.21 -9.59
C SER A 474 23.28 -22.01 -9.94
N ASN A 475 23.36 -21.41 -11.14
CA ASN A 475 22.54 -20.24 -11.51
C ASN A 475 21.90 -20.30 -12.90
N ILE A 476 21.24 -21.43 -13.18
CA ILE A 476 20.50 -21.67 -14.44
C ILE A 476 19.42 -20.60 -14.74
N GLN A 477 18.88 -19.90 -13.73
CA GLN A 477 17.91 -18.82 -13.92
C GLN A 477 18.52 -17.61 -14.62
N GLN A 478 19.66 -17.13 -14.11
CA GLN A 478 20.36 -16.01 -14.72
C GLN A 478 20.85 -16.37 -16.13
N GLU A 479 21.31 -17.61 -16.33
CA GLU A 479 21.73 -18.09 -17.66
C GLU A 479 20.56 -18.09 -18.65
N ALA A 480 19.37 -18.54 -18.23
CA ALA A 480 18.18 -18.48 -19.07
C ALA A 480 17.77 -17.04 -19.39
N TYR A 481 17.83 -16.14 -18.41
CA TYR A 481 17.56 -14.71 -18.60
C TYR A 481 18.53 -14.08 -19.59
N ASP A 482 19.84 -14.25 -19.39
CA ASP A 482 20.89 -13.71 -20.24
C ASP A 482 20.78 -14.23 -21.67
N LEU A 483 20.52 -15.55 -21.82
CA LEU A 483 20.34 -16.18 -23.13
C LEU A 483 19.10 -15.66 -23.86
N ALA A 484 17.97 -15.50 -23.17
CA ALA A 484 16.79 -14.88 -23.76
C ALA A 484 17.07 -13.44 -24.24
N LYS A 485 17.86 -12.67 -23.48
CA LYS A 485 18.24 -11.30 -23.87
C LYS A 485 19.21 -11.24 -25.03
N LEU A 486 20.08 -12.24 -25.18
CA LEU A 486 20.91 -12.40 -26.37
C LEU A 486 20.06 -12.72 -27.61
N ILE A 487 19.13 -13.67 -27.52
CA ILE A 487 18.25 -14.04 -28.64
C ILE A 487 17.44 -12.82 -29.07
N GLU A 488 16.85 -12.09 -28.11
CA GLU A 488 16.15 -10.82 -28.37
C GLU A 488 17.04 -9.81 -29.12
N PHE A 489 18.29 -9.63 -28.68
CA PHE A 489 19.24 -8.75 -29.38
C PHE A 489 19.47 -9.18 -30.83
N ILE A 490 19.69 -10.48 -31.08
CA ILE A 490 19.91 -11.01 -32.43
C ILE A 490 18.67 -10.79 -33.30
N CYS A 491 17.47 -11.07 -32.79
CA CYS A 491 16.21 -10.82 -33.50
C CYS A 491 16.03 -9.34 -33.84
N LEU A 492 16.42 -8.43 -32.94
CA LEU A 492 16.35 -6.99 -33.19
C LEU A 492 17.35 -6.57 -34.27
N VAL A 493 18.57 -7.07 -34.29
CA VAL A 493 19.66 -6.54 -35.14
C VAL A 493 19.82 -7.30 -36.47
N SER A 494 19.50 -8.58 -36.53
CA SER A 494 19.80 -9.44 -37.68
C SER A 494 18.79 -10.60 -37.79
N PRO A 495 17.52 -10.33 -38.15
CA PRO A 495 16.45 -11.33 -38.19
C PRO A 495 16.71 -12.47 -39.20
N ASP A 496 17.59 -12.28 -40.19
CA ASP A 496 17.87 -13.25 -41.25
C ASP A 496 18.88 -14.35 -40.85
N LYS A 497 19.51 -14.29 -39.66
CA LYS A 497 20.52 -15.27 -39.19
C LYS A 497 19.91 -16.47 -38.46
N THR A 498 19.09 -17.25 -39.17
CA THR A 498 18.20 -18.26 -38.58
C THR A 498 18.86 -19.48 -37.93
N ASN A 499 20.03 -19.96 -38.40
CA ASN A 499 20.59 -21.22 -37.90
C ASN A 499 21.17 -21.14 -36.48
N ASP A 500 21.87 -20.05 -36.14
CA ASP A 500 22.46 -19.86 -34.80
C ASP A 500 21.36 -19.61 -33.76
N LEU A 501 20.27 -18.94 -34.17
CA LEU A 501 19.09 -18.71 -33.34
C LEU A 501 18.41 -20.01 -32.91
N GLN A 502 18.30 -21.01 -33.79
CA GLN A 502 17.65 -22.28 -33.44
C GLN A 502 18.40 -23.05 -32.35
N GLU A 503 19.73 -23.01 -32.36
CA GLU A 503 20.56 -23.64 -31.33
C GLU A 503 20.40 -22.93 -29.97
N TYR A 504 20.44 -21.60 -29.95
CA TYR A 504 20.19 -20.83 -28.73
C TYR A 504 18.76 -21.03 -28.21
N CYS A 505 17.76 -21.08 -29.08
CA CYS A 505 16.38 -21.34 -28.69
C CYS A 505 16.23 -22.73 -28.06
N ARG A 506 16.83 -23.76 -28.66
CA ARG A 506 16.85 -25.12 -28.10
C ARG A 506 17.51 -25.17 -26.73
N GLN A 507 18.64 -24.48 -26.55
CA GLN A 507 19.32 -24.39 -25.26
C GLN A 507 18.46 -23.69 -24.21
N LEU A 508 17.83 -22.57 -24.56
CA LEU A 508 16.91 -21.87 -23.68
C LEU A 508 15.72 -22.75 -23.29
N GLU A 509 15.11 -23.45 -24.23
CA GLU A 509 14.00 -24.37 -23.96
C GLU A 509 14.42 -25.46 -22.96
N MET A 510 15.59 -26.08 -23.16
CA MET A 510 16.13 -27.06 -22.22
C MET A 510 16.36 -26.48 -20.83
N MET A 511 16.85 -25.24 -20.72
CA MET A 511 17.04 -24.57 -19.43
C MET A 511 15.70 -24.34 -18.71
N ILE A 512 14.67 -23.87 -19.43
CA ILE A 512 13.31 -23.68 -18.87
C ILE A 512 12.71 -25.01 -18.42
N ILE A 513 12.87 -26.08 -19.20
CA ILE A 513 12.40 -27.42 -18.81
C ILE A 513 13.13 -27.90 -17.55
N GLN A 514 14.45 -27.71 -17.45
CA GLN A 514 15.21 -28.07 -16.25
C GLN A 514 14.76 -27.28 -15.01
N LEU A 515 14.44 -25.99 -15.18
CA LEU A 515 13.91 -25.12 -14.12
C LEU A 515 12.57 -25.61 -13.56
N SER A 516 11.78 -26.36 -14.32
CA SER A 516 10.49 -26.91 -13.86
C SER A 516 10.62 -27.81 -12.62
N SER A 517 11.79 -28.39 -12.39
CA SER A 517 12.08 -29.30 -11.27
C SER A 517 12.67 -28.62 -10.04
N LYS A 518 12.94 -27.31 -10.10
CA LYS A 518 13.58 -26.54 -9.01
C LYS A 518 12.59 -25.52 -8.46
N GLU A 519 12.49 -25.40 -7.14
CA GLU A 519 11.74 -24.31 -6.52
C GLU A 519 12.54 -23.01 -6.68
N VAL A 520 12.10 -22.12 -7.57
CA VAL A 520 12.78 -20.86 -7.85
C VAL A 520 11.81 -19.77 -8.25
N SER A 521 12.08 -18.53 -7.86
CA SER A 521 11.22 -17.38 -8.14
C SER A 521 11.22 -16.98 -9.62
N TYR A 522 10.20 -16.26 -10.08
CA TYR A 522 10.12 -15.64 -11.42
C TYR A 522 10.12 -16.61 -12.62
N LYS A 523 9.64 -17.85 -12.46
CA LYS A 523 9.47 -18.82 -13.57
C LYS A 523 8.56 -18.30 -14.67
N ILE A 524 7.44 -17.67 -14.32
CA ILE A 524 6.48 -17.14 -15.30
C ILE A 524 7.14 -16.08 -16.17
N MET A 525 7.89 -15.15 -15.58
CA MET A 525 8.64 -14.13 -16.33
C MET A 525 9.62 -14.77 -17.30
N LEU A 526 10.41 -15.76 -16.86
CA LEU A 526 11.39 -16.44 -17.71
C LEU A 526 10.71 -17.23 -18.84
N GLN A 527 9.61 -17.93 -18.55
CA GLN A 527 8.82 -18.65 -19.54
C GLN A 527 8.23 -17.70 -20.58
N ASN A 528 7.67 -16.56 -20.16
CA ASN A 528 7.11 -15.56 -21.07
C ASN A 528 8.20 -14.94 -21.96
N MET A 529 9.33 -14.58 -21.37
CA MET A 529 10.50 -14.10 -22.12
C MET A 529 10.97 -15.12 -23.16
N ALA A 530 11.07 -16.41 -22.78
CA ALA A 530 11.46 -17.47 -23.68
C ALA A 530 10.48 -17.64 -24.84
N LEU A 531 9.17 -17.66 -24.54
CA LEU A 531 8.13 -17.80 -25.56
C LEU A 531 8.16 -16.63 -26.57
N SER A 532 8.30 -15.40 -26.08
CA SER A 532 8.40 -14.22 -26.94
C SER A 532 9.57 -14.29 -27.92
N VAL A 533 10.74 -14.74 -27.46
CA VAL A 533 11.91 -14.88 -28.36
C VAL A 533 11.82 -16.10 -29.27
N PHE A 534 11.12 -17.16 -28.87
CA PHE A 534 10.83 -18.30 -29.74
C PHE A 534 9.91 -17.90 -30.90
N GLU A 535 8.85 -17.14 -30.62
CA GLU A 535 7.95 -16.60 -31.64
C GLU A 535 8.71 -15.70 -32.63
N GLN A 536 9.54 -14.77 -32.13
CA GLN A 536 10.37 -13.90 -32.97
C GLN A 536 11.39 -14.66 -33.82
N SER A 537 11.86 -15.81 -33.34
CA SER A 537 12.83 -16.67 -34.02
C SER A 537 12.20 -17.73 -34.92
N ASN A 538 10.87 -17.78 -35.03
CA ASN A 538 10.12 -18.87 -35.67
C ASN A 538 10.53 -20.27 -35.15
N TYR A 539 10.84 -20.38 -33.85
CA TYR A 539 11.20 -21.64 -33.20
C TYR A 539 9.93 -22.40 -32.80
N THR A 540 9.88 -23.70 -33.12
CA THR A 540 8.76 -24.56 -32.70
C THR A 540 9.04 -25.18 -31.34
N VAL A 541 8.25 -24.79 -30.34
CA VAL A 541 8.36 -25.34 -28.99
C VAL A 541 7.89 -26.80 -28.91
N THR A 542 8.50 -27.57 -28.03
CA THR A 542 8.15 -28.97 -27.76
C THR A 542 6.88 -29.09 -26.92
N SER A 543 6.27 -30.28 -26.94
CA SER A 543 5.15 -30.59 -26.06
C SER A 543 5.55 -30.57 -24.57
N GLU A 544 6.81 -30.88 -24.26
CA GLU A 544 7.32 -30.88 -22.89
C GLU A 544 7.37 -29.45 -22.31
N PHE A 545 7.87 -28.48 -23.09
CA PHE A 545 7.82 -27.07 -22.71
C PHE A 545 6.40 -26.60 -22.42
N LYS A 546 5.43 -26.93 -23.30
CA LYS A 546 4.02 -26.58 -23.09
C LYS A 546 3.48 -27.13 -21.77
N GLN A 547 3.78 -28.39 -21.45
CA GLN A 547 3.36 -29.03 -20.20
C GLN A 547 4.01 -28.39 -18.97
N VAL A 548 5.27 -27.95 -19.06
CA VAL A 548 5.95 -27.22 -18.00
C VAL A 548 5.23 -25.90 -17.71
N VAL A 549 4.91 -25.13 -18.75
CA VAL A 549 4.22 -23.84 -18.57
C VAL A 549 2.82 -24.03 -17.99
N ILE A 550 2.03 -25.00 -18.50
CA ILE A 550 0.70 -25.31 -17.96
C ILE A 550 0.80 -25.57 -16.45
N ARG A 551 1.74 -26.42 -16.03
CA ARG A 551 1.95 -26.73 -14.62
C ARG A 551 2.30 -25.48 -13.80
N THR A 552 3.23 -24.65 -14.29
CA THR A 552 3.60 -23.42 -13.59
C THR A 552 2.41 -22.49 -13.45
N LEU A 553 1.64 -22.24 -14.51
CA LEU A 553 0.44 -21.39 -14.47
C LEU A 553 -0.58 -21.89 -13.44
N SER A 554 -0.87 -23.21 -13.42
CA SER A 554 -1.82 -23.78 -12.47
C SER A 554 -1.37 -23.66 -11.01
N GLN A 555 -0.06 -23.64 -10.75
CA GLN A 555 0.51 -23.49 -9.40
C GLN A 555 0.63 -22.04 -8.96
N SER A 556 0.77 -21.11 -9.90
CA SER A 556 0.98 -19.68 -9.63
C SER A 556 -0.30 -18.87 -9.47
N GLN A 557 -1.47 -19.42 -9.82
CA GLN A 557 -2.74 -18.70 -9.70
C GLN A 557 -3.10 -18.49 -8.22
N ASP A 558 -3.31 -17.23 -7.85
CA ASP A 558 -3.73 -16.82 -6.52
C ASP A 558 -5.27 -16.71 -6.44
N GLU A 559 -5.82 -16.80 -5.22
CA GLU A 559 -7.25 -16.65 -4.97
C GLU A 559 -7.81 -15.28 -5.36
N SER A 560 -6.96 -14.24 -5.39
CA SER A 560 -7.30 -12.92 -5.93
C SER A 560 -7.54 -12.91 -7.45
N GLY A 561 -7.29 -14.02 -8.14
CA GLY A 561 -7.32 -14.13 -9.60
C GLY A 561 -6.05 -13.61 -10.30
N LEU A 562 -5.10 -13.05 -9.53
CA LEU A 562 -3.77 -12.66 -10.01
C LEU A 562 -2.80 -13.86 -9.97
N PHE A 563 -1.56 -13.64 -10.42
CA PHE A 563 -0.52 -14.67 -10.47
C PHE A 563 0.71 -14.29 -9.66
N LYS A 564 1.28 -15.30 -9.00
CA LYS A 564 2.64 -15.30 -8.43
C LYS A 564 3.69 -15.40 -9.53
N GLY A 565 4.96 -15.15 -9.21
CA GLY A 565 6.07 -15.27 -10.16
C GLY A 565 6.39 -16.70 -10.60
N GLY A 566 5.84 -17.71 -9.94
CA GLY A 566 6.18 -19.11 -10.12
C GLY A 566 5.58 -19.97 -9.01
N ASP A 567 6.32 -20.98 -8.59
CA ASP A 567 5.94 -21.94 -7.55
C ASP A 567 6.80 -21.81 -6.28
N SER A 568 7.60 -20.74 -6.16
CA SER A 568 8.40 -20.47 -4.97
C SER A 568 7.56 -19.82 -3.88
N ASN A 569 7.87 -20.13 -2.62
CA ASN A 569 7.28 -19.45 -1.47
C ASN A 569 7.64 -17.96 -1.39
N ASP A 570 8.75 -17.55 -2.01
CA ASP A 570 9.19 -16.15 -2.09
C ASP A 570 8.54 -15.40 -3.26
N ASP A 571 7.72 -16.06 -4.09
CA ASP A 571 7.08 -15.42 -5.23
C ASP A 571 5.92 -14.52 -4.81
N ILE A 572 5.94 -13.33 -5.38
CA ILE A 572 5.03 -12.23 -5.11
C ILE A 572 3.87 -12.18 -6.10
N VAL A 573 2.67 -11.83 -5.63
CA VAL A 573 1.46 -11.67 -6.45
C VAL A 573 1.43 -10.25 -7.02
N ASN A 574 1.61 -10.07 -8.33
CA ASN A 574 1.63 -8.73 -8.91
C ASN A 574 1.14 -8.66 -10.35
N PHE A 575 0.93 -7.44 -10.85
CA PHE A 575 0.42 -7.21 -12.21
C PHE A 575 1.40 -7.64 -13.31
N ASN A 576 2.71 -7.60 -13.07
CA ASN A 576 3.71 -8.09 -14.04
C ASN A 576 3.56 -9.60 -14.26
N ASN A 577 3.55 -10.36 -13.18
CA ASN A 577 3.39 -11.82 -13.20
C ASN A 577 2.04 -12.21 -13.80
N THR A 578 0.96 -11.50 -13.45
CA THR A 578 -0.36 -11.69 -14.07
C THR A 578 -0.35 -11.41 -15.57
N TYR A 579 0.31 -10.34 -16.02
CA TYR A 579 0.45 -10.04 -17.45
C TYR A 579 1.20 -11.15 -18.18
N ASP A 580 2.37 -11.53 -17.66
CA ASP A 580 3.20 -12.60 -18.23
C ASP A 580 2.43 -13.94 -18.27
N ALA A 581 1.67 -14.26 -17.23
CA ALA A 581 0.83 -15.46 -17.17
C ALA A 581 -0.27 -15.47 -18.24
N ILE A 582 -0.90 -14.33 -18.50
CA ILE A 582 -1.96 -14.21 -19.51
C ILE A 582 -1.38 -14.33 -20.93
N VAL A 583 -0.21 -13.74 -21.18
CA VAL A 583 0.48 -13.92 -22.46
C VAL A 583 0.82 -15.39 -22.68
N LEU A 584 1.37 -16.06 -21.67
CA LEU A 584 1.67 -17.50 -21.74
C LEU A 584 0.42 -18.35 -21.98
N TYR A 585 -0.68 -18.04 -21.29
CA TYR A 585 -1.95 -18.73 -21.43
C TYR A 585 -2.46 -18.68 -22.87
N GLU A 586 -2.45 -17.50 -23.50
CA GLU A 586 -2.96 -17.31 -24.86
C GLU A 586 -2.05 -17.91 -25.95
N SER A 587 -0.73 -17.88 -25.75
CA SER A 587 0.23 -18.36 -26.76
C SER A 587 0.44 -19.89 -26.75
N ILE A 588 0.00 -20.60 -25.70
CA ILE A 588 0.20 -22.06 -25.57
C ILE A 588 -1.04 -22.88 -26.00
N ILE A 589 -2.23 -22.27 -25.93
CA ILE A 589 -3.48 -22.75 -26.56
C ILE A 589 -3.29 -22.79 -28.07
#